data_AF-A0A2A4Q3S3-F1
#
_entry.id   AF-A0A2A4Q3S3-F1
#
_cell.length_a   1.000
_cell.length_b   1.000
_cell.length_c   1.000
_cell.angle_alpha   90.00
_cell.angle_beta   90.00
_cell.angle_gamma   90.00
#
_symmetry.space_group_name_H-M   'P 1'
#
loop_
_entity.id
_entity.type
_entity.pdbx_description
1 polymer ?
#
loop_
_entity_poly.entity_id
_entity_poly.type
_entity_poly.pdbx_seq_one_letter_code
_entity_poly.pdbx_strand_id
1 'polypeptide(L)'
;MLFGMSRGESARFGFLLGVPLLLGAGAKKALDLGLGEISGYMIAGTIASFVVALLVIHLLLKFLQNNTLYVFIIYRLVLAVGIVATVLLV
;
A
#
# COMPACT_ATOMS: atom_id res chain seq x y z
N MET A 1 12.90 -2.17 12.41
CA MET A 1 14.33 -1.84 12.36
C MET A 1 14.81 -1.18 13.64
N LEU A 2 14.05 -0.23 14.23
CA LEU A 2 14.42 0.42 15.50
C LEU A 2 14.63 -0.55 16.69
N PHE A 3 13.97 -1.72 16.65
CA PHE A 3 14.06 -2.78 17.66
C PHE A 3 15.05 -3.90 17.29
N GLY A 4 16.05 -3.62 16.46
CA GLY A 4 17.08 -4.62 16.07
C GLY A 4 16.62 -5.68 15.05
N MET A 5 15.35 -5.71 14.67
CA MET A 5 14.82 -6.59 13.63
C MET A 5 15.44 -6.28 12.26
N SER A 6 15.72 -7.32 11.47
CA SER A 6 16.15 -7.18 10.08
C SER A 6 15.07 -6.47 9.23
N ARG A 7 15.46 -6.01 8.03
CA ARG A 7 14.55 -5.29 7.14
C ARG A 7 13.37 -6.17 6.70
N GLY A 8 13.67 -7.43 6.36
CA GLY A 8 12.66 -8.41 5.95
C GLY A 8 11.70 -8.75 7.09
N GLU A 9 12.20 -8.97 8.30
CA GLU A 9 11.36 -9.26 9.48
C GLU A 9 10.47 -8.07 9.83
N SER A 10 11.04 -6.86 9.83
CA SER A 10 10.29 -5.62 10.08
C SER A 10 9.14 -5.45 9.06
N ALA A 11 9.40 -5.74 7.78
CA ALA A 11 8.40 -5.61 6.72
C ALA A 11 7.30 -6.68 6.85
N ARG A 12 7.65 -7.94 7.12
CA ARG A 12 6.67 -9.01 7.35
C ARG A 12 5.77 -8.71 8.54
N PHE A 13 6.36 -8.26 9.64
CA PHE A 13 5.61 -7.84 10.82
C PHE A 13 4.65 -6.69 10.48
N GLY A 14 5.12 -5.67 9.76
CA GLY A 14 4.27 -4.58 9.28
C GLY A 14 3.11 -5.05 8.40
N PHE A 15 3.34 -6.02 7.50
CA PHE A 15 2.26 -6.61 6.69
C PHE A 15 1.24 -7.36 7.53
N LEU A 16 1.67 -8.15 8.52
CA LEU A 16 0.78 -8.87 9.42
C LEU A 16 -0.09 -7.91 10.24
N LEU A 17 0.49 -6.82 10.75
CA LEU A 17 -0.28 -5.74 11.40
C LEU A 17 -1.23 -5.03 10.43
N GLY A 18 -0.85 -4.94 9.16
CA GLY A 18 -1.68 -4.37 8.10
C GLY A 18 -2.96 -5.15 7.84
N VAL A 19 -2.98 -6.48 8.03
CA VAL A 19 -4.16 -7.32 7.77
C VAL A 19 -5.40 -6.88 8.58
N PRO A 20 -5.38 -6.85 9.93
CA PRO A 20 -6.55 -6.43 10.70
C PRO A 20 -6.91 -4.96 10.44
N LEU A 21 -5.92 -4.10 10.19
CA LEU A 21 -6.13 -2.68 9.91
C LEU A 21 -6.87 -2.48 8.57
N LEU A 22 -6.40 -3.13 7.51
CA LEU A 22 -6.98 -3.03 6.17
C LEU A 22 -8.35 -3.72 6.09
N LEU A 23 -8.51 -4.87 6.74
CA LEU A 23 -9.81 -5.55 6.81
C LEU A 23 -10.84 -4.69 7.56
N GLY A 24 -10.47 -4.11 8.71
CA GLY A 24 -11.37 -3.23 9.46
C GLY A 24 -11.75 -1.97 8.66
N ALA A 25 -10.77 -1.29 8.06
CA ALA A 25 -11.01 -0.11 7.24
C ALA A 25 -11.87 -0.43 6.00
N GLY A 26 -11.56 -1.54 5.32
CA GLY A 26 -12.30 -2.01 4.15
C GLY A 26 -13.73 -2.42 4.48
N ALA A 27 -13.94 -3.16 5.56
CA ALA A 27 -15.27 -3.55 6.03
C ALA A 27 -16.12 -2.32 6.38
N LYS A 28 -15.56 -1.37 7.13
CA LYS A 28 -16.23 -0.10 7.44
C LYS A 28 -16.62 0.65 6.17
N LYS A 29 -15.68 0.75 5.21
CA LYS A 29 -15.95 1.42 3.93
C LYS A 29 -17.03 0.70 3.12
N ALA A 30 -17.05 -0.63 3.15
CA ALA A 30 -18.07 -1.43 2.48
C ALA A 30 -19.47 -1.24 3.10
N LEU A 31 -19.57 -1.06 4.42
CA LEU A 31 -20.83 -0.75 5.10
C LEU A 31 -21.33 0.67 4.79
N ASP A 32 -20.43 1.62 4.54
CA ASP A 32 -20.80 2.98 4.14
C ASP A 32 -21.31 3.07 2.69
N LEU A 33 -21.09 2.04 1.86
CA LEU A 33 -21.49 2.04 0.45
C LEU A 33 -22.98 1.70 0.30
N GLY A 34 -23.70 2.50 -0.47
CA GLY A 34 -25.05 2.17 -0.90
C GLY A 34 -25.06 1.10 -1.99
N LEU A 35 -26.11 0.26 -2.06
CA LEU A 35 -26.22 -0.79 -3.08
C LEU A 35 -26.19 -0.25 -4.53
N GLY A 36 -26.60 1.01 -4.75
CA GLY A 36 -26.52 1.68 -6.05
C GLY A 36 -25.12 2.17 -6.45
N GLU A 37 -24.15 2.13 -5.53
CA GLU A 37 -22.77 2.59 -5.77
C GLU A 37 -21.84 1.46 -6.23
N ILE A 38 -22.29 0.20 -6.12
CA ILE A 38 -21.53 -0.97 -6.54
C ILE A 38 -21.64 -1.14 -8.06
N SER A 39 -20.66 -0.57 -8.77
CA SER A 39 -20.54 -0.69 -10.22
C SER A 39 -19.63 -1.87 -10.63
N GLY A 40 -19.77 -2.34 -11.88
CA GLY A 40 -18.86 -3.34 -12.46
C GLY A 40 -17.40 -2.89 -12.45
N TYR A 41 -17.14 -1.58 -12.60
CA TYR A 41 -15.79 -1.00 -12.51
C TYR A 41 -15.21 -1.11 -11.10
N MET A 42 -16.02 -0.92 -10.07
CA MET A 42 -15.60 -1.09 -8.67
C MET A 42 -15.19 -2.53 -8.39
N ILE A 43 -15.98 -3.50 -8.87
CA ILE A 43 -15.66 -4.93 -8.71
C ILE A 43 -14.37 -5.26 -9.45
N ALA A 44 -14.22 -4.83 -10.70
CA ALA A 44 -13.01 -5.04 -11.49
C ALA A 44 -11.77 -4.42 -10.81
N GLY A 45 -11.89 -3.18 -10.31
CA GLY A 45 -10.82 -2.50 -9.59
C GLY A 45 -10.45 -3.19 -8.27
N THR A 46 -11.43 -3.76 -7.56
CA THR A 46 -11.21 -4.53 -6.34
C THR A 46 -10.43 -5.82 -6.63
N ILE A 47 -10.84 -6.57 -7.65
CA ILE A 47 -10.15 -7.81 -8.06
C ILE A 47 -8.74 -7.50 -8.55
N ALA A 48 -8.59 -6.48 -9.41
CA ALA A 48 -7.28 -6.05 -9.91
C ALA A 48 -6.35 -5.66 -8.75
N SER A 49 -6.84 -4.85 -7.81
CA SER A 49 -6.07 -4.42 -6.64
C SER A 49 -5.67 -5.60 -5.75
N PHE A 50 -6.56 -6.59 -5.56
CA PHE A 50 -6.24 -7.80 -4.80
C PHE A 50 -5.09 -8.60 -5.43
N VAL A 51 -5.16 -8.87 -6.74
CA VAL A 51 -4.12 -9.60 -7.46
C VAL A 51 -2.79 -8.85 -7.43
N VAL A 52 -2.82 -7.54 -7.73
CA VAL A 52 -1.63 -6.70 -7.72
C VAL A 52 -1.01 -6.63 -6.33
N ALA A 53 -1.82 -6.50 -5.27
CA ALA A 53 -1.32 -6.47 -3.90
C ALA A 53 -0.56 -7.75 -3.53
N LEU A 54 -1.10 -8.93 -3.85
CA LEU A 54 -0.42 -10.20 -3.59
C LEU A 54 0.94 -10.29 -4.30
N LEU A 55 0.99 -9.89 -5.57
CA LEU A 55 2.24 -9.84 -6.35
C LEU A 55 3.24 -8.87 -5.73
N VAL A 56 2.80 -7.66 -5.39
CA VAL A 56 3.67 -6.62 -4.81
C VAL A 56 4.20 -7.03 -3.44
N ILE A 57 3.41 -7.65 -2.58
CA ILE A 57 3.88 -8.15 -1.27
C ILE A 57 5.04 -9.13 -1.47
N HIS A 58 4.89 -10.10 -2.38
CA HIS A 58 5.93 -11.07 -2.67
C HIS A 58 7.21 -10.40 -3.19
N LEU A 59 7.07 -9.53 -4.19
CA LEU A 59 8.19 -8.83 -4.81
C LEU A 59 8.89 -7.89 -3.83
N LEU A 60 8.14 -7.15 -3.02
CA LEU A 60 8.70 -6.23 -2.03
C LEU A 60 9.49 -6.98 -0.97
N LEU A 61 8.93 -8.07 -0.41
CA LEU A 61 9.65 -8.87 0.58
C LEU A 61 10.95 -9.44 0.01
N LYS A 62 10.95 -9.90 -1.24
CA LYS A 62 12.16 -10.36 -1.94
C LYS A 62 13.15 -9.22 -2.20
N PHE A 63 12.67 -8.04 -2.57
CA PHE A 63 13.51 -6.87 -2.79
C PHE A 63 14.23 -6.45 -1.51
N LEU A 64 13.50 -6.35 -0.39
CA LEU A 64 14.04 -5.89 0.89
C LEU A 64 15.07 -6.82 1.52
N GLN A 65 15.14 -8.09 1.09
CA GLN A 65 16.19 -9.01 1.52
C GLN A 65 17.56 -8.62 0.98
N ASN A 66 17.62 -8.09 -0.25
CA ASN A 66 18.88 -7.83 -0.95
C ASN A 66 19.16 -6.34 -1.17
N ASN A 67 18.18 -5.47 -0.95
CA ASN A 67 18.26 -4.06 -1.29
C ASN A 67 17.94 -3.16 -0.09
N THR A 68 18.40 -1.91 -0.21
CA THR A 68 18.12 -0.86 0.76
C THR A 68 16.85 -0.09 0.40
N LEU A 69 16.34 0.71 1.34
CA LEU A 69 15.14 1.53 1.13
C LEU A 69 15.40 2.84 0.38
N TYR A 70 16.65 3.14 -0.01
CA TYR A 70 17.02 4.42 -0.61
C TYR A 70 16.21 4.74 -1.87
N VAL A 71 15.93 3.73 -2.71
CA VAL A 71 15.09 3.90 -3.91
C VAL A 71 13.70 4.41 -3.55
N PHE A 72 13.07 3.87 -2.50
CA PHE A 72 11.76 4.32 -2.02
C PHE A 72 11.80 5.72 -1.42
N ILE A 73 12.90 6.09 -0.76
CA ILE A 73 13.07 7.44 -0.20
C ILE A 73 13.12 8.46 -1.34
N ILE A 74 13.96 8.23 -2.35
CA ILE A 74 14.08 9.12 -3.51
C ILE A 74 12.74 9.24 -4.23
N TYR A 75 12.08 8.11 -4.51
CA TYR A 75 10.75 8.09 -5.12
C TYR A 75 9.74 8.94 -4.33
N ARG A 76 9.70 8.81 -3.00
CA ARG A 76 8.78 9.58 -2.14
C ARG A 76 9.10 11.07 -2.14
N LEU A 77 10.37 11.46 -2.15
CA LEU A 77 10.77 12.87 -2.19
C LEU A 77 10.38 13.52 -3.53
N VAL A 78 10.64 12.84 -4.65
CA VAL A 78 10.22 13.32 -5.98
C VAL A 78 8.70 13.44 -6.05
N LEU A 79 7.97 12.43 -5.57
CA LEU A 79 6.51 12.46 -5.53
C LEU A 79 5.98 13.61 -4.66
N ALA A 80 6.57 13.83 -3.48
CA ALA A 80 6.17 14.91 -2.58
C ALA A 80 6.37 16.29 -3.23
N VAL A 81 7.52 16.51 -3.88
CA VAL A 81 7.79 17.75 -4.63
C VAL A 81 6.77 17.92 -5.77
N GLY A 82 6.47 16.86 -6.52
CA GLY A 82 5.46 16.88 -7.57
C GLY A 82 4.07 17.28 -7.06
N ILE A 83 3.62 16.67 -5.96
CA ILE A 83 2.32 17.00 -5.34
C ILE A 83 2.28 18.46 -4.90
N VAL A 84 3.32 18.94 -4.20
CA VAL A 84 3.39 20.34 -3.76
C VAL A 84 3.35 21.29 -4.96
N ALA A 85 4.09 20.98 -6.03
CA ALA A 85 4.04 21.78 -7.25
C ALA A 85 2.64 21.84 -7.86
N THR A 86 1.92 20.70 -7.95
CA THR A 86 0.55 20.70 -8.50
C THR A 86 -0.42 21.54 -7.67
N VAL A 87 -0.30 21.52 -6.34
CA VAL A 87 -1.17 22.31 -5.45
C VAL A 87 -0.86 23.80 -5.53
N LEU A 88 0.39 24.19 -5.77
CA LEU A 88 0.78 25.60 -5.90
C LEU A 88 0.45 26.20 -7.28
N LEU A 89 0.25 25.36 -8.29
CA LEU A 89 -0.04 25.77 -9.68
C LEU A 89 -1.54 25.84 -9.99
N VAL A 90 -2.40 25.36 -9.09
CA VAL A 90 -3.87 25.43 -9.14
C VAL A 90 -4.35 26.52 -8.19
#